data_AF-D5USY1-F1
#
_entry.id   AF-D5USY1-F1
#
_cell.length_a   1.000
_cell.length_b   1.000
_cell.length_c   1.000
_cell.angle_alpha   90.00
_cell.angle_beta   90.00
_cell.angle_gamma   90.00
#
_symmetry.space_group_name_H-M   'P 1'
#
loop_
_entity.id
_entity.type
_entity.pdbx_description
1 polymer ?
#
loop_
_entity_poly.entity_id
_entity_poly.type
_entity_poly.pdbx_seq_one_letter_code
_entity_poly.pdbx_strand_id
1 'polypeptide(L)'
;MLVAAFAVPVIITVLIVLPQFRLDMQTVPADGAPHTVVVPADRTYAVFAETRTTVGAPSCTLARPDGAPVEQRTTGGNLTVSNRMVLSTFDTGAGPVVATCSAGMPEAGGDEVAIGRYPSMGLLLGGIFGALGFALVVGGIGLTVLIVTVVRRSK
;
A
#
# COMPACT_ATOMS: atom_id res chain seq x y z
N MET A 1 -21.44 -9.39 -25.37
CA MET A 1 -20.72 -10.14 -24.31
C MET A 1 -19.22 -9.86 -24.27
N LEU A 2 -18.50 -9.83 -25.42
CA LEU A 2 -17.06 -9.50 -25.47
C LEU A 2 -16.68 -8.14 -24.85
N VAL A 3 -17.53 -7.11 -25.03
CA VAL A 3 -17.29 -5.76 -24.46
C VAL A 3 -17.30 -5.78 -22.93
N ALA A 4 -18.22 -6.53 -22.30
CA ALA A 4 -18.28 -6.64 -20.84
C ALA A 4 -17.08 -7.42 -20.26
N ALA A 5 -16.61 -8.43 -20.99
CA ALA A 5 -15.46 -9.25 -20.59
C ALA A 5 -14.14 -8.46 -20.52
N PHE A 6 -14.01 -7.39 -21.31
CA PHE A 6 -12.87 -6.46 -21.23
C PHE A 6 -13.14 -5.25 -20.35
N ALA A 7 -14.35 -4.68 -20.40
CA ALA A 7 -14.67 -3.47 -19.65
C ALA A 7 -14.60 -3.68 -18.13
N VAL A 8 -15.13 -4.79 -17.62
CA VAL A 8 -15.16 -5.06 -16.17
C VAL A 8 -13.75 -5.16 -15.57
N PRO A 9 -12.81 -5.99 -16.08
CA PRO A 9 -11.46 -6.05 -15.51
C PRO A 9 -10.69 -4.75 -15.68
N VAL A 10 -10.87 -4.02 -16.79
CA VAL A 10 -10.24 -2.70 -16.99
C VAL A 10 -10.76 -1.68 -15.97
N ILE A 11 -12.08 -1.63 -15.75
CA ILE A 11 -12.70 -0.73 -14.77
C ILE A 11 -12.21 -1.05 -13.35
N ILE A 12 -12.15 -2.33 -12.97
CA ILE A 12 -11.63 -2.77 -11.66
C ILE A 12 -10.16 -2.34 -11.51
N THR A 13 -9.35 -2.55 -12.54
CA THR A 13 -7.92 -2.20 -12.49
C THR A 13 -7.72 -0.69 -12.37
N VAL A 14 -8.46 0.10 -13.15
CA VAL A 14 -8.34 1.56 -13.17
C VAL A 14 -8.90 2.22 -11.92
N LEU A 15 -10.05 1.77 -11.43
CA LEU A 15 -10.73 2.42 -10.30
C LEU A 15 -10.32 1.88 -8.94
N ILE A 16 -9.88 0.61 -8.84
CA ILE A 16 -9.60 -0.02 -7.54
C ILE A 16 -8.10 -0.23 -7.35
N VAL A 17 -7.40 -0.72 -8.37
CA VAL A 17 -5.99 -1.12 -8.25
C VAL A 17 -5.04 0.07 -8.42
N LEU A 18 -5.18 0.83 -9.51
CA LEU A 18 -4.34 2.01 -9.82
C LEU A 18 -4.28 3.06 -8.70
N PRO A 19 -5.39 3.49 -8.06
CA PRO A 19 -5.30 4.47 -6.97
C PRO A 19 -4.62 3.95 -5.70
N GLN A 20 -4.39 2.63 -5.56
CA GLN A 20 -3.57 2.11 -4.45
C GLN A 20 -2.08 2.40 -4.65
N PHE A 21 -1.65 2.61 -5.90
CA PHE A 21 -0.27 2.94 -6.26
C PHE A 21 0.00 4.45 -6.31
N ARG A 22 -1.04 5.28 -6.16
CA ARG A 22 -0.88 6.70 -5.83
C ARG A 22 -0.50 6.76 -4.36
N LEU A 23 0.79 6.55 -4.08
CA LEU A 23 1.36 6.84 -2.77
C LEU A 23 1.42 8.36 -2.68
N ASP A 24 0.36 8.99 -2.15
CA ASP A 24 0.43 10.38 -1.71
C ASP A 24 1.48 10.43 -0.59
N MET A 25 2.72 10.65 -0.98
CA MET A 25 3.87 10.74 -0.10
C MET A 25 4.07 12.19 0.26
N GLN A 26 3.94 12.50 1.55
CA GLN A 26 4.28 13.80 2.09
C GLN A 26 5.70 13.70 2.68
N THR A 27 6.63 14.50 2.16
CA THR A 27 7.99 14.61 2.70
C THR A 27 7.99 15.50 3.94
N VAL A 28 8.68 15.05 4.97
CA VAL A 28 8.84 15.71 6.27
C VAL A 28 10.35 15.80 6.55
N PRO A 29 10.89 16.98 6.87
CA PRO A 29 12.29 17.12 7.19
C PRO A 29 12.61 16.43 8.53
N ALA A 30 13.80 15.85 8.63
CA ALA A 30 14.32 15.17 9.81
C ALA A 30 15.08 16.15 10.74
N ASP A 31 14.50 17.32 10.99
CA ASP A 31 15.09 18.43 11.74
C ASP A 31 14.89 18.34 13.28
N GLY A 32 14.15 17.33 13.74
CA GLY A 32 13.75 17.16 15.13
C GLY A 32 12.57 18.05 15.54
N ALA A 33 11.98 18.82 14.63
CA ALA A 33 10.83 19.65 14.89
C ALA A 33 9.51 18.91 14.60
N PRO A 34 8.41 19.27 15.30
CA PRO A 34 7.09 18.69 15.04
C PRO A 34 6.48 19.28 13.76
N HIS A 35 6.17 18.40 12.79
CA HIS A 35 5.51 18.76 11.54
C HIS A 35 4.12 18.12 11.46
N THR A 36 3.12 18.90 11.08
CA THR A 36 1.75 18.39 10.91
C THR A 36 1.60 17.74 9.55
N VAL A 37 1.19 16.47 9.53
CA VAL A 37 1.01 15.65 8.34
C VAL A 37 -0.47 15.35 8.21
N VAL A 38 -1.08 15.83 7.12
CA VAL A 38 -2.51 15.68 6.88
C VAL A 38 -2.72 14.39 6.12
N VAL A 39 -3.06 13.34 6.87
CA VAL A 39 -3.36 12.01 6.33
C VAL A 39 -4.85 11.69 6.52
N PRO A 40 -5.50 11.10 5.51
CA PRO A 40 -6.83 10.52 5.64
C PRO A 40 -6.97 9.58 6.84
N ALA A 41 -8.12 9.67 7.51
CA ALA A 41 -8.51 8.80 8.61
C ALA A 41 -8.73 7.34 8.14
N ASP A 42 -8.66 6.41 9.10
CA ASP A 42 -8.96 4.98 8.97
C ASP A 42 -8.14 4.25 7.90
N ARG A 43 -6.85 4.59 7.82
CA ARG A 43 -5.92 4.01 6.84
C ARG A 43 -4.58 3.71 7.51
N THR A 44 -3.91 2.66 7.01
CA THR A 44 -2.55 2.36 7.42
C THR A 44 -1.55 3.14 6.56
N TYR A 45 -0.66 3.86 7.22
CA TYR A 45 0.42 4.63 6.63
C TYR A 45 1.77 4.08 7.08
N ALA A 46 2.80 4.46 6.34
CA ALA A 46 4.17 4.06 6.59
C ALA A 46 5.11 5.25 6.53
N VAL A 47 6.14 5.17 7.37
CA VAL A 47 7.28 6.08 7.39
C VAL A 47 8.36 5.47 6.52
N PHE A 48 8.77 6.19 5.49
CA PHE A 48 9.73 5.78 4.49
C PHE A 48 11.00 6.61 4.62
N ALA A 49 12.15 5.95 4.73
CA ALA A 49 13.45 6.59 4.61
C ALA A 49 14.02 6.41 3.21
N GLU A 50 14.79 7.38 2.75
CA GLU A 50 15.50 7.29 1.48
C GLU A 50 16.72 6.35 1.53
N THR A 51 17.19 6.03 2.74
CA THR A 51 18.26 5.07 2.97
C THR A 51 17.83 3.62 2.67
N ARG A 52 18.79 2.76 2.32
CA ARG A 52 18.59 1.32 2.09
C ARG A 52 18.96 0.46 3.30
N THR A 53 19.49 1.07 4.37
CA THR A 53 19.99 0.37 5.56
C THR A 53 19.24 0.80 6.81
N THR A 54 18.97 -0.14 7.71
CA THR A 54 18.47 0.16 9.07
C THR A 54 19.52 0.85 9.94
N VAL A 55 20.80 0.59 9.67
CA VAL A 55 21.92 1.15 10.43
C VAL A 55 22.04 2.64 10.09
N GLY A 56 21.86 3.49 11.09
CA GLY A 56 21.91 4.95 10.92
C GLY A 56 20.65 5.57 10.33
N ALA A 57 19.54 4.84 10.24
CA ALA A 57 18.28 5.37 9.72
C ALA A 57 17.68 6.45 10.65
N PRO A 58 16.97 7.47 10.08
CA PRO A 58 16.29 8.47 10.88
C PRO A 58 15.19 7.84 11.74
N SER A 59 15.00 8.38 12.95
CA SER A 59 13.95 7.95 13.88
C SER A 59 12.82 8.96 13.87
N CYS A 60 11.58 8.49 13.74
CA CYS A 60 10.40 9.34 13.74
C CYS A 60 9.44 8.91 14.84
N THR A 61 9.03 9.87 15.67
CA THR A 61 7.94 9.70 16.62
C THR A 61 6.68 10.33 16.04
N LEU A 62 5.54 9.68 16.28
CA LEU A 62 4.24 10.12 15.79
C LEU A 62 3.34 10.36 16.99
N ALA A 63 2.74 11.54 17.01
CA ALA A 63 1.75 11.93 18.01
C ALA A 63 0.49 12.41 17.29
N ARG A 64 -0.65 12.31 17.94
CA ARG A 64 -1.89 12.94 17.50
C ARG A 64 -1.85 14.43 17.88
N PRO A 65 -2.65 15.31 17.25
CA PRO A 65 -2.70 16.73 17.59
C PRO A 65 -3.05 17.05 19.06
N ASP A 66 -3.67 16.09 19.78
CA ASP A 66 -3.93 16.18 21.23
C ASP A 66 -2.71 15.80 22.09
N GLY A 67 -1.58 15.45 21.47
CA GLY A 67 -0.35 14.99 22.12
C GLY A 67 -0.34 13.50 22.46
N ALA A 68 -1.40 12.74 22.15
CA ALA A 68 -1.43 11.31 22.42
C ALA A 68 -0.45 10.56 21.50
N PRO A 69 0.34 9.60 22.00
CA PRO A 69 1.25 8.83 21.16
C PRO A 69 0.46 7.95 20.18
N VAL A 70 0.94 7.87 18.94
CA VAL A 70 0.41 6.93 17.93
C VAL A 70 1.24 5.66 17.99
N GLU A 71 0.59 4.51 18.15
CA GLU A 71 1.28 3.22 18.11
C GLU A 71 1.92 3.00 16.73
N GLN A 72 3.23 2.80 16.73
CA GLN A 72 3.99 2.43 15.56
C GLN A 72 4.39 0.97 15.64
N ARG A 73 4.27 0.26 14.52
CA ARG A 73 4.72 -1.11 14.37
C ARG A 73 5.96 -1.12 13.49
N THR A 74 7.09 -1.51 14.06
CA THR A 74 8.33 -1.71 13.31
C THR A 74 8.15 -2.88 12.36
N THR A 75 8.34 -2.65 11.07
CA THR A 75 8.32 -3.71 10.07
C THR A 75 9.58 -4.56 10.22
N GLY A 76 9.41 -5.86 10.53
CA GLY A 76 10.54 -6.78 10.57
C GLY A 76 11.16 -6.97 9.19
N GLY A 77 12.40 -6.52 9.00
CA GLY A 77 13.19 -6.72 7.78
C GLY A 77 13.33 -5.49 6.88
N ASN A 78 14.21 -5.60 5.87
CA ASN A 78 14.45 -4.53 4.89
C ASN A 78 13.37 -4.57 3.80
N LEU A 79 12.17 -4.08 4.11
CA LEU A 79 11.13 -3.88 3.10
C LEU A 79 11.38 -2.56 2.37
N THR A 80 11.54 -2.63 1.04
CA THR A 80 11.66 -1.46 0.19
C THR A 80 10.43 -1.33 -0.71
N VAL A 81 9.84 -0.14 -0.73
CA VAL A 81 8.71 0.23 -1.58
C VAL A 81 9.11 1.46 -2.35
N SER A 82 9.03 1.41 -3.69
CA SER A 82 9.41 2.54 -4.56
C SER A 82 10.82 3.08 -4.30
N ASN A 83 11.81 2.20 -4.10
CA ASN A 83 13.21 2.53 -3.79
C ASN A 83 13.43 3.27 -2.45
N ARG A 84 12.42 3.29 -1.56
CA ARG A 84 12.53 3.80 -0.18
C ARG A 84 12.30 2.67 0.82
N MET A 85 13.01 2.71 1.93
CA MET A 85 12.90 1.70 2.98
C MET A 85 11.75 2.02 3.95
N VAL A 86 10.95 1.03 4.31
CA VAL A 86 9.89 1.15 5.32
C VAL A 86 10.50 1.04 6.72
N LEU A 87 10.46 2.13 7.49
CA LEU A 87 10.93 2.15 8.88
C LEU A 87 9.89 1.59 9.84
N SER A 88 8.69 2.17 9.78
CA SER A 88 7.57 1.80 10.64
C SER A 88 6.25 1.99 9.91
N THR A 89 5.23 1.29 10.38
CA THR A 89 3.85 1.41 9.94
C THR A 89 2.97 1.84 11.09
N PHE A 90 1.91 2.59 10.81
CA PHE A 90 0.98 3.09 11.82
C PHE A 90 -0.43 3.24 11.23
N ASP A 91 -1.43 3.20 12.10
CA ASP A 91 -2.82 3.44 11.73
C ASP A 91 -3.19 4.89 12.07
N THR A 92 -3.75 5.62 11.11
CA THR A 92 -4.08 7.05 11.27
C THR A 92 -5.26 7.29 12.22
N GLY A 93 -6.08 6.26 12.45
CA GLY A 93 -7.28 6.37 13.28
C GLY A 93 -8.16 7.54 12.80
N ALA A 94 -8.50 8.45 13.71
CA ALA A 94 -9.51 9.48 13.46
C ALA A 94 -9.04 10.73 12.70
N GLY A 95 -7.77 10.88 12.30
CA GLY A 95 -7.37 12.11 11.61
C GLY A 95 -5.86 12.38 11.48
N PRO A 96 -5.46 13.65 11.35
CA PRO A 96 -4.08 14.04 11.05
C PRO A 96 -3.13 13.63 12.18
N VAL A 97 -1.85 13.50 11.84
CA VAL A 97 -0.78 13.13 12.77
C VAL A 97 0.32 14.18 12.75
N VAL A 98 0.98 14.35 13.88
CA VAL A 98 2.17 15.18 14.04
C VAL A 98 3.38 14.26 14.03
N ALA A 99 4.25 14.43 13.05
CA ALA A 99 5.48 13.68 12.91
C ALA A 99 6.65 14.51 13.41
N THR A 100 7.46 13.93 14.29
CA THR A 100 8.72 14.52 14.75
C THR A 100 9.83 13.56 14.38
N CYS A 101 10.65 13.93 13.40
CA CYS A 101 11.71 13.08 12.86
C CYS A 101 13.07 13.66 13.19
N SER A 102 13.97 12.87 13.77
CA SER A 102 15.37 13.26 13.97
C SER A 102 16.25 12.61 12.92
N ALA A 103 17.19 13.41 12.39
CA ALA A 103 18.18 12.96 11.43
C ALA A 103 18.92 11.71 11.94
N GLY A 104 19.18 10.81 11.00
CA GLY A 104 20.00 9.62 11.24
C GLY A 104 21.50 9.94 11.29
N MET A 105 22.33 8.92 11.11
CA MET A 105 23.77 9.15 10.96
C MET A 105 24.05 9.89 9.64
N PRO A 106 24.99 10.87 9.61
CA PRO A 106 25.26 11.67 8.41
C PRO A 106 25.69 10.83 7.21
N GLU A 107 26.32 9.67 7.44
CA GLU A 107 26.75 8.74 6.39
C GLU A 107 25.59 7.99 5.73
N ALA A 108 24.42 7.93 6.37
CA ALA A 108 23.28 7.14 5.90
C ALA A 108 22.41 7.85 4.87
N GLY A 109 22.59 9.17 4.69
CA GLY A 109 21.81 10.01 3.78
C GLY A 109 20.32 10.02 4.13
N GLY A 110 19.82 11.12 4.71
CA GLY A 110 18.41 11.17 5.10
C GLY A 110 18.05 12.38 5.94
N ASP A 111 18.09 13.55 5.33
CA ASP A 111 17.53 14.77 5.92
C ASP A 111 16.02 14.86 5.74
N GLU A 112 15.44 13.96 4.94
CA GLU A 112 14.01 13.90 4.65
C GLU A 112 13.46 12.49 4.86
N VAL A 113 12.26 12.44 5.42
CA VAL A 113 11.48 11.23 5.62
C VAL A 113 10.16 11.39 4.89
N ALA A 114 9.77 10.41 4.09
CA ALA A 114 8.49 10.43 3.40
C ALA A 114 7.45 9.66 4.20
N ILE A 115 6.26 10.21 4.38
CA ILE A 115 5.12 9.51 4.98
C ILE A 115 4.11 9.27 3.89
N GLY A 116 3.72 8.02 3.68
CA GLY A 116 2.82 7.65 2.59
C GLY A 116 1.99 6.42 2.91
N ARG A 117 1.02 6.14 2.05
CA ARG A 117 0.08 5.04 2.25
C ARG A 117 0.78 3.69 2.20
N TYR A 118 0.58 2.82 3.20
CA TYR A 118 1.13 1.48 3.18
C TYR A 118 0.28 0.57 2.28
N PRO A 119 0.88 -0.16 1.31
CA PRO A 119 0.12 -1.06 0.46
C PRO A 119 -0.46 -2.22 1.27
N SER A 120 -1.79 -2.36 1.24
CA SER A 120 -2.48 -3.45 1.94
C SER A 120 -2.23 -4.78 1.23
N MET A 121 -1.36 -5.62 1.80
CA MET A 121 -1.09 -6.98 1.30
C MET A 121 -2.36 -7.84 1.16
N GLY A 122 -3.32 -7.68 2.09
CA GLY A 122 -4.60 -8.41 2.03
C GLY A 122 -5.42 -8.09 0.78
N LEU A 123 -5.42 -6.84 0.32
CA LEU A 123 -6.13 -6.44 -0.89
C LEU A 123 -5.40 -6.92 -2.15
N LEU A 124 -4.06 -6.92 -2.14
CA LEU A 124 -3.25 -7.47 -3.24
C LEU A 124 -3.48 -8.97 -3.40
N LEU A 125 -3.39 -9.73 -2.31
CA LEU A 125 -3.66 -11.17 -2.32
C LEU A 125 -5.12 -11.45 -2.68
N GLY A 126 -6.07 -10.73 -2.07
CA GLY A 126 -7.49 -10.85 -2.40
C GLY A 126 -7.79 -10.55 -3.87
N GLY A 127 -7.10 -9.57 -4.47
CA GLY A 127 -7.20 -9.26 -5.89
C GLY A 127 -6.67 -10.38 -6.78
N ILE A 128 -5.50 -10.95 -6.45
CA ILE A 128 -4.91 -12.08 -7.20
C ILE A 128 -5.81 -13.31 -7.13
N PHE A 129 -6.20 -13.73 -5.93
CA PHE A 129 -7.08 -14.89 -5.74
C PHE A 129 -8.48 -14.65 -6.32
N GLY A 130 -8.99 -13.43 -6.22
CA GLY A 130 -10.25 -13.03 -6.84
C GLY A 130 -10.20 -13.13 -8.37
N ALA A 131 -9.12 -12.63 -8.99
CA ALA A 131 -8.93 -12.72 -10.44
C ALA A 131 -8.80 -14.18 -10.92
N LEU A 132 -8.02 -14.99 -10.20
CA LEU A 132 -7.87 -16.42 -10.50
C LEU A 132 -9.20 -17.17 -10.34
N GLY A 133 -9.92 -16.92 -9.26
CA GLY A 133 -11.25 -17.50 -9.02
C GLY A 133 -12.24 -17.12 -10.10
N PHE A 134 -12.28 -15.84 -10.49
CA PHE A 134 -13.14 -15.36 -11.57
C PHE A 134 -12.79 -16.01 -12.91
N ALA A 135 -11.50 -16.08 -13.26
CA ALA A 135 -11.04 -16.75 -14.48
C ALA A 135 -11.42 -18.23 -14.50
N LEU A 136 -11.32 -18.92 -13.35
CA LEU A 136 -11.72 -20.32 -13.20
C LEU A 136 -13.22 -20.52 -13.38
N VAL A 137 -14.05 -19.66 -12.78
CA VAL A 137 -15.51 -19.75 -12.90
C VAL A 137 -15.96 -19.46 -14.33
N VAL A 138 -15.49 -18.35 -14.91
CA VAL A 138 -15.89 -17.94 -16.27
C VAL A 138 -15.32 -18.90 -17.31
N GLY A 139 -14.05 -19.26 -17.21
CA GLY A 139 -13.41 -20.24 -18.08
C GLY A 139 -14.02 -21.63 -17.94
N GLY A 140 -14.33 -22.04 -16.70
CA GLY A 140 -15.00 -23.30 -16.39
C GLY A 140 -16.38 -23.40 -17.03
N ILE A 141 -17.23 -22.38 -16.84
CA ILE A 141 -18.56 -22.31 -17.46
C ILE A 141 -18.45 -22.35 -18.99
N GLY A 142 -17.54 -21.58 -19.59
CA GLY A 142 -17.30 -21.59 -21.03
C GLY A 142 -16.91 -22.97 -21.55
N LEU A 143 -16.01 -23.66 -20.84
CA LEU A 143 -15.56 -25.01 -21.17
C LEU A 143 -16.69 -26.04 -21.01
N THR A 144 -17.52 -25.92 -19.98
CA THR A 144 -18.67 -26.83 -19.76
C THR A 144 -19.69 -26.70 -20.89
N VAL A 145 -20.01 -25.46 -21.29
CA VAL A 145 -20.92 -25.18 -22.41
C VAL A 145 -20.37 -25.76 -23.71
N LEU A 146 -19.07 -25.59 -23.97
CA LEU A 146 -18.41 -26.13 -25.16
C LEU A 146 -18.51 -27.67 -25.20
N ILE A 147 -18.19 -28.34 -24.09
CA ILE A 147 -18.29 -29.80 -23.97
C ILE A 147 -19.73 -30.26 -24.22
N VAL A 148 -20.71 -29.67 -23.55
CA VAL A 148 -22.13 -30.02 -23.72
C VAL A 148 -22.57 -29.83 -25.16
N THR A 149 -22.16 -28.74 -25.81
CA THR A 149 -22.57 -28.43 -27.19
C THR A 149 -21.95 -29.41 -28.19
N VAL A 150 -20.68 -29.80 -28.02
CA VAL A 150 -20.01 -30.80 -28.84
C VAL A 150 -20.65 -32.17 -28.67
N VAL A 151 -20.89 -32.61 -27.43
CA VAL A 151 -21.54 -33.89 -27.13
C VAL A 151 -22.95 -33.96 -27.73
N ARG A 152 -23.71 -32.85 -27.68
CA ARG A 152 -25.08 -32.79 -28.22
C ARG A 152 -25.13 -32.82 -29.74
N ARG A 153 -24.11 -32.32 -30.43
CA ARG A 153 -24.01 -32.37 -31.91
C ARG A 153 -23.47 -33.69 -32.43
N SER A 154 -22.79 -34.46 -31.59
CA SER A 154 -22.17 -35.75 -31.96
C SER A 154 -23.10 -36.95 -31.76
N LYS A 155 -24.29 -36.73 -31.20
CA LYS A 155 -25.43 -37.67 -31.18
C LYS A 155 -26.46 -37.24 -32.22
#